data_AF-A0A0G4MMK1-F1
#
_entry.id   AF-A0A0G4MMK1-F1
#
_cell.length_a   1.000
_cell.length_b   1.000
_cell.length_c   1.000
_cell.angle_alpha   90.00
_cell.angle_beta   90.00
_cell.angle_gamma   90.00
#
_symmetry.space_group_name_H-M   'P 1'
#
loop_
_entity.id
_entity.type
_entity.pdbx_description
1 polymer ?
#
loop_
_entity_poly.entity_id
_entity_poly.type
_entity_poly.pdbx_seq_one_letter_code
_entity_poly.pdbx_strand_id
1 'polypeptide(L)'
;MPPPRFLVIGAGSRGYAYAGAITDETEGIIAAVAEPIPYKRTEFGRDFIWGADGSPQEGQSFPDWNAFLTYETARRAAASAGDSVPPGVDGVLICVLDEMHRE
;
A
#
# COMPACT_ATOMS: atom_id res chain seq x y z
N MET A 1 4.18 7.08 -19.56
CA MET A 1 3.50 7.39 -18.28
C MET A 1 4.17 6.55 -17.21
N PRO A 2 4.33 7.06 -15.97
CA PRO A 2 4.85 6.22 -14.88
C PRO A 2 3.88 5.05 -14.63
N PRO A 3 4.38 3.87 -14.18
CA PRO A 3 3.51 2.76 -13.87
C PRO A 3 2.56 3.08 -12.71
N PRO A 4 1.32 2.56 -12.72
CA PRO A 4 0.34 2.83 -11.67
C PRO A 4 0.78 2.23 -10.33
N ARG A 5 0.58 2.98 -9.26
CA ARG A 5 1.00 2.63 -7.90
C ARG A 5 -0.21 2.31 -7.03
N PHE A 6 -0.20 1.16 -6.35
CA PHE A 6 -1.34 0.67 -5.60
C PHE A 6 -1.08 0.57 -4.10
N LEU A 7 -2.08 0.95 -3.31
CA LEU A 7 -2.22 0.54 -1.91
C LEU A 7 -3.04 -0.77 -1.87
N VAL A 8 -2.60 -1.74 -1.05
CA VAL A 8 -3.41 -2.91 -0.71
C VAL A 8 -3.94 -2.77 0.72
N ILE A 9 -5.26 -2.81 0.89
CA ILE A 9 -5.92 -2.84 2.20
C ILE A 9 -6.36 -4.28 2.48
N GLY A 10 -5.70 -4.93 3.44
CA GLY A 10 -5.91 -6.33 3.80
C GLY A 10 -4.90 -7.28 3.15
N ALA A 11 -3.89 -7.72 3.91
CA ALA A 11 -2.85 -8.65 3.49
C ALA A 11 -3.24 -10.12 3.73
N GLY A 12 -4.48 -10.46 3.36
CA GLY A 12 -4.99 -11.82 3.34
C GLY A 12 -4.80 -12.49 1.98
N SER A 13 -5.48 -13.62 1.76
CA SER A 13 -5.42 -14.38 0.51
C SER A 13 -5.72 -13.53 -0.75
N ARG A 14 -6.79 -12.72 -0.72
CA ARG A 14 -7.14 -11.82 -1.84
C ARG A 14 -6.07 -10.75 -2.10
N GLY A 15 -5.54 -10.14 -1.03
CA GLY A 15 -4.47 -9.14 -1.13
C GLY A 15 -3.21 -9.72 -1.77
N TYR A 16 -2.77 -10.90 -1.32
CA TYR A 16 -1.64 -11.63 -1.91
C TYR A 16 -1.89 -12.00 -3.38
N ALA A 17 -3.07 -12.51 -3.72
CA ALA A 17 -3.39 -12.91 -5.08
C ALA A 17 -3.34 -11.72 -6.06
N TYR A 18 -3.91 -10.57 -5.67
CA TYR A 18 -3.89 -9.37 -6.50
C TYR A 18 -2.50 -8.73 -6.56
N ALA A 19 -1.77 -8.70 -5.44
CA ALA A 19 -0.40 -8.19 -5.41
C ALA A 19 0.55 -9.03 -6.27
N GLY A 20 0.45 -10.35 -6.20
CA GLY A 20 1.17 -11.28 -7.07
C GLY A 20 0.85 -11.05 -8.53
N ALA A 21 -0.43 -11.04 -8.91
CA ALA A 21 -0.83 -10.79 -10.30
C ALA A 21 -0.33 -9.44 -10.84
N ILE A 22 -0.38 -8.37 -10.04
CA ILE A 22 0.17 -7.06 -10.43
C ILE A 22 1.68 -7.15 -10.63
N THR A 23 2.40 -7.78 -9.70
CA THR A 23 3.86 -7.86 -9.70
C THR A 23 4.39 -8.74 -10.83
N ASP A 24 3.70 -9.85 -11.12
CA ASP A 24 4.16 -10.88 -12.06
C ASP A 24 3.70 -10.60 -13.50
N GLU A 25 2.51 -10.00 -13.69
CA GLU A 25 1.86 -9.91 -15.01
C GLU A 25 1.73 -8.47 -15.55
N THR A 26 2.13 -7.45 -14.77
CA THR A 26 1.97 -6.04 -15.14
C THR A 26 3.19 -5.19 -14.79
N GLU A 27 3.20 -3.94 -15.24
CA GLU A 27 4.19 -2.94 -14.79
C GLU A 27 3.77 -2.23 -13.48
N GLY A 28 2.59 -2.54 -12.94
CA GLY A 28 2.06 -1.91 -11.74
C GLY A 28 2.93 -2.15 -10.50
N ILE A 29 2.89 -1.20 -9.57
CA ILE A 29 3.73 -1.23 -8.36
C ILE A 29 2.84 -1.36 -7.13
N ILE A 30 3.12 -2.35 -6.29
CA ILE A 30 2.58 -2.39 -4.93
C ILE A 30 3.40 -1.41 -4.08
N ALA A 31 2.82 -0.25 -3.81
CA ALA A 31 3.52 0.86 -3.17
C ALA A 31 3.35 0.88 -1.65
N ALA A 32 2.21 0.39 -1.16
CA ALA A 32 1.88 0.42 0.26
C ALA A 32 0.94 -0.72 0.67
N VAL A 33 0.93 -1.03 1.97
CA VAL A 33 0.00 -1.98 2.59
C VAL A 33 -0.63 -1.39 3.86
N ALA A 34 -1.94 -1.58 4.02
CA ALA A 34 -2.69 -1.33 5.25
C ALA A 34 -3.26 -2.66 5.77
N GLU A 35 -2.77 -3.12 6.92
CA GLU A 35 -3.14 -4.41 7.49
C GLU A 35 -3.00 -4.36 9.02
N PRO A 36 -4.02 -4.71 9.82
CA PRO A 36 -3.94 -4.60 11.28
C PRO A 36 -2.94 -5.56 11.92
N ILE A 37 -2.74 -6.76 11.36
CA ILE A 37 -1.87 -7.77 11.94
C ILE A 37 -0.40 -7.50 11.56
N PRO A 38 0.49 -7.12 12.52
CA PRO A 38 1.85 -6.68 12.19
C PRO A 38 2.68 -7.73 11.44
N TYR A 39 2.51 -9.00 11.79
CA TYR A 39 3.17 -10.11 11.11
C TYR A 39 2.79 -10.17 9.63
N LYS A 40 1.49 -10.19 9.31
CA LYS A 40 1.00 -10.23 7.93
C LYS A 40 1.44 -9.02 7.13
N ARG A 41 1.37 -7.83 7.74
CA ARG A 41 1.82 -6.59 7.13
C ARG A 41 3.32 -6.62 6.78
N THR A 42 4.12 -7.18 7.68
CA THR A 42 5.57 -7.29 7.49
C THR A 42 5.91 -8.29 6.38
N GLU A 43 5.33 -9.49 6.42
CA GLU A 43 5.55 -10.52 5.40
C GLU A 43 5.11 -10.02 4.02
N PHE A 44 3.92 -9.43 3.90
CA PHE A 44 3.42 -8.90 2.64
C PHE A 44 4.35 -7.85 2.03
N GLY A 45 4.88 -6.94 2.85
CA GLY A 45 5.79 -5.94 2.33
C GLY A 45 7.18 -6.47 1.99
N ARG A 46 7.65 -7.54 2.65
CA ARG A 46 8.87 -8.25 2.23
C ARG A 46 8.68 -8.89 0.85
N ASP A 47 7.50 -9.44 0.60
CA ASP A 47 7.19 -10.12 -0.66
C ASP A 47 7.00 -9.13 -1.83
N PHE A 48 6.37 -7.98 -1.61
CA PHE A 48 5.92 -7.10 -2.71
C PHE A 48 6.45 -5.66 -2.69
N ILE A 49 7.02 -5.15 -1.60
CA ILE A 49 7.29 -3.71 -1.44
C ILE A 49 8.77 -3.39 -1.17
N TRP A 50 9.35 -3.93 -0.10
CA TRP A 50 10.69 -3.59 0.37
C TRP A 50 11.70 -4.76 0.34
N GLY A 51 11.28 -5.95 -0.08
CA GLY A 51 12.15 -7.11 -0.28
C GLY A 51 12.44 -7.92 1.00
N ALA A 52 12.96 -9.13 0.81
CA ALA A 52 13.12 -10.14 1.87
C ALA A 52 13.95 -9.67 3.08
N ASP A 53 14.99 -8.86 2.85
CA ASP A 53 15.87 -8.34 3.90
C ASP A 53 15.63 -6.85 4.20
N GLY A 54 14.58 -6.27 3.61
CA GLY A 54 14.25 -4.86 3.75
C GLY A 54 13.36 -4.54 4.95
N SER A 55 13.19 -3.24 5.19
CA SER A 55 12.26 -2.68 6.15
C SER A 55 11.38 -1.63 5.48
N PRO A 56 10.14 -1.41 5.95
CA PRO A 56 9.26 -0.40 5.39
C PRO A 56 9.90 0.98 5.46
N GLN A 57 9.89 1.69 4.34
CA GLN A 57 10.20 3.12 4.24
C GLN A 57 8.94 3.95 4.53
N GLU A 58 9.12 5.27 4.60
CA GLU A 58 8.01 6.21 4.72
C GLU A 58 6.95 5.95 3.64
N GLY A 59 5.69 5.90 4.05
CA GLY A 59 4.57 5.73 3.13
C GLY A 59 4.26 4.30 2.70
N GLN A 60 4.97 3.28 3.19
CA GLN A 60 4.83 1.90 2.70
C GLN A 60 3.98 0.97 3.58
N SER A 61 3.85 1.23 4.88
CA SER A 61 3.19 0.31 5.82
C SER A 61 2.34 1.03 6.85
N PHE A 62 1.07 0.64 6.94
CA PHE A 62 0.09 1.25 7.84
C PHE A 62 -0.68 0.19 8.64
N PRO A 63 -0.99 0.45 9.92
CA PRO A 63 -1.81 -0.47 10.72
C PRO A 63 -3.25 -0.58 10.22
N ASP A 64 -3.77 0.46 9.58
CA ASP A 64 -5.11 0.47 9.01
C ASP A 64 -5.22 1.54 7.90
N TRP A 65 -6.39 1.60 7.25
CA TRP A 65 -6.64 2.53 6.16
C TRP A 65 -6.74 3.99 6.64
N ASN A 66 -7.16 4.24 7.89
CA ASN A 66 -7.27 5.59 8.45
C ASN A 66 -5.88 6.21 8.68
N ALA A 67 -4.93 5.41 9.13
CA ALA A 67 -3.53 5.79 9.25
C ALA A 67 -2.92 6.13 7.88
N PHE A 68 -3.23 5.33 6.85
CA PHE A 68 -2.88 5.67 5.47
C PHE A 68 -3.52 6.98 5.02
N LEU A 69 -4.83 7.16 5.23
CA LEU A 69 -5.55 8.36 4.80
C LEU A 69 -4.97 9.62 5.45
N THR A 70 -4.67 9.54 6.75
CA THR A 70 -4.03 10.63 7.50
C THR A 70 -2.68 10.99 6.88
N TYR A 71 -1.83 9.99 6.63
CA TYR A 71 -0.54 10.17 5.99
C TYR A 71 -0.67 10.76 4.59
N GLU A 72 -1.49 10.17 3.72
CA GLU A 72 -1.62 10.56 2.32
C GLU A 72 -2.23 11.96 2.17
N THR A 73 -3.13 12.34 3.07
CA THR A 73 -3.67 13.72 3.12
C THR A 73 -2.58 14.73 3.44
N ALA A 74 -1.76 14.45 4.46
CA ALA A 74 -0.62 15.31 4.81
C ALA A 74 0.42 15.35 3.68
N ARG A 75 0.74 14.20 3.08
CA ARG A 75 1.68 14.07 1.95
C ARG A 75 1.22 14.90 0.75
N ARG A 76 -0.07 14.88 0.40
CA ARG A 76 -0.65 15.68 -0.69
C ARG A 76 -0.62 17.18 -0.39
N ALA A 77 -0.84 17.58 0.85
CA ALA A 77 -0.73 18.98 1.27
C ALA A 77 0.73 19.48 1.12
N ALA A 78 1.70 18.70 1.62
CA ALA A 78 3.12 19.00 1.48
C ALA A 78 3.57 19.05 0.00
N ALA A 79 3.15 18.08 -0.82
CA ALA A 79 3.39 18.10 -2.26
C ALA A 79 2.87 19.38 -2.92
N SER A 80 1.68 19.83 -2.53
CA SER A 80 1.04 21.05 -3.07
C SER A 80 1.74 22.33 -2.59
N ALA A 81 2.41 22.29 -1.44
CA ALA A 81 3.26 23.36 -0.93
C ALA A 81 4.64 23.41 -1.60
N GLY A 82 4.98 22.41 -2.42
CA GLY A 82 6.27 22.30 -3.13
C GLY A 82 7.34 21.52 -2.37
N ASP A 83 6.98 20.84 -1.27
CA ASP A 83 7.90 20.00 -0.53
C ASP A 83 8.24 18.73 -1.33
N SER A 84 9.47 18.24 -1.15
CA SER A 84 9.90 16.95 -1.68
C SER A 84 9.31 15.83 -0.84
N VAL A 85 8.32 15.12 -1.37
CA VAL A 85 7.65 13.99 -0.71
C VAL A 85 7.80 12.68 -1.51
N PRO A 86 7.66 11.51 -0.85
CA PRO A 86 7.60 10.24 -1.57
C PRO A 86 6.46 10.18 -2.60
N PRO A 87 6.59 9.34 -3.65
CA PRO A 87 5.50 9.09 -4.59
C PRO A 87 4.27 8.51 -3.88
N GLY A 88 3.09 9.06 -4.18
CA GLY A 88 1.81 8.56 -3.66
C GLY A 88 1.32 7.29 -4.38
N VAL A 89 0.03 7.01 -4.21
CA VAL A 89 -0.69 5.93 -4.91
C VAL A 89 -1.71 6.49 -5.91
N ASP A 90 -1.92 5.74 -6.99
CA ASP A 90 -2.90 6.03 -8.05
C ASP A 90 -4.19 5.22 -7.89
N GLY A 91 -4.13 4.11 -7.15
CA GLY A 91 -5.27 3.24 -6.90
C GLY A 91 -5.19 2.49 -5.58
N VAL A 92 -6.32 1.91 -5.17
CA VAL A 92 -6.45 1.13 -3.94
C VAL A 92 -7.14 -0.19 -4.25
N LEU A 93 -6.57 -1.28 -3.75
CA LEU A 93 -7.18 -2.61 -3.74
C LEU A 93 -7.76 -2.89 -2.36
N ILE A 94 -9.08 -2.93 -2.26
CA ILE A 94 -9.79 -3.24 -1.02
C ILE A 94 -9.99 -4.76 -0.94
N CYS A 95 -9.24 -5.42 -0.04
CA CYS A 95 -9.17 -6.88 0.11
C CYS A 95 -9.61 -7.36 1.50
N VAL A 96 -10.44 -6.57 2.19
CA VAL A 96 -11.01 -6.86 3.52
C VAL A 96 -12.37 -7.54 3.41
N LEU A 97 -12.94 -7.99 4.52
CA LEU A 97 -14.28 -8.58 4.54
C LEU A 97 -15.30 -7.63 3.91
N ASP A 98 -16.29 -8.17 3.23
CA ASP A 98 -17.24 -7.38 2.42
C ASP A 98 -17.98 -6.33 3.27
N GLU A 99 -18.27 -6.65 4.53
CA GLU A 99 -18.90 -5.73 5.50
C GLU A 99 -18.06 -4.48 5.78
N MET A 100 -16.74 -4.57 5.62
CA MET A 100 -15.79 -3.48 5.85
C MET A 100 -15.55 -2.62 4.60
N HIS A 101 -16.13 -2.96 3.43
CA HIS A 101 -15.94 -2.17 2.21
C HIS A 101 -16.61 -0.79 2.23
N ARG A 102 -17.61 -0.61 3.10
CA ARG A 102 -18.43 0.62 3.14
C ARG A 102 -17.74 1.77 3.87
N GLU A 103 -16.97 1.44 4.90
CA GLU A 103 -16.32 2.40 5.80
C GLU A 103 -15.19 3.15 5.09
#